data_AF-A0A9R0Q970-F1
#
_entry.id   AF-A0A9R0Q970-F1
#
_cell.length_a   1.000
_cell.length_b   1.000
_cell.length_c   1.000
_cell.angle_alpha   90.00
_cell.angle_beta   90.00
_cell.angle_gamma   90.00
#
_symmetry.space_group_name_H-M   'P 1'
#
loop_
_entity.id
_entity.type
_entity.pdbx_description
1 polymer ?
#
loop_
_entity_poly.entity_id
_entity_poly.type
_entity_poly.pdbx_seq_one_letter_code
_entity_poly.pdbx_strand_id
1 'polypeptide(L)'
;MARFEVNGKSVEGVDLLRRRHWTARLDFWPFLALYALWLLLAVPALDFTDALVILGVLSASHILAFLFTAWSVDFRAFVGHSKVKDIHAANACKLIPAKFLGSKEIVPLHIQKTVASSSTSGETEEIYFDFRKQRFFYSAEKDNFFKLRYPTKDLFGHYIKGTGYGTEAKINTAMDKWGRNIFEYPQPTFQKLMKEQCMEPFFVFQFSVLAFGAWMSIGTTVCLHFSCSSYLSLLWQRID
;
A
#
# COMPACT_ATOMS: atom_id res chain seq x y z
N MET A 1 -12.63 -17.29 -2.98
CA MET A 1 -11.78 -16.09 -3.18
C MET A 1 -11.33 -16.13 -4.64
N ALA A 2 -11.44 -15.04 -5.41
CA ALA A 2 -10.90 -15.04 -6.77
C ALA A 2 -9.43 -14.63 -6.69
N ARG A 3 -8.57 -15.59 -6.31
CA ARG A 3 -7.12 -15.46 -6.42
C ARG A 3 -6.75 -16.08 -7.76
N PHE A 4 -6.14 -15.30 -8.64
CA PHE A 4 -5.64 -15.81 -9.90
C PHE A 4 -4.26 -16.43 -9.65
N GLU A 5 -4.14 -17.73 -9.89
CA GLU A 5 -2.86 -18.41 -9.87
C GLU A 5 -2.16 -18.21 -11.21
N VAL A 6 -1.21 -17.30 -11.21
CA VAL A 6 -0.33 -17.09 -12.35
C VAL A 6 0.79 -18.09 -12.16
N ASN A 7 0.81 -19.19 -12.90
CA ASN A 7 1.91 -20.16 -12.89
C ASN A 7 3.16 -19.61 -13.61
N GLY A 8 3.53 -18.36 -13.31
CA GLY A 8 4.63 -17.64 -13.89
C GLY A 8 5.89 -17.77 -13.04
N LYS A 9 7.06 -17.70 -13.68
CA LYS A 9 8.34 -17.70 -12.95
C LYS A 9 8.51 -16.48 -12.04
N SER A 10 7.76 -15.41 -12.24
CA SER A 10 7.91 -14.13 -11.49
C SER A 10 6.76 -13.82 -10.53
N VAL A 11 5.54 -14.22 -10.84
CA VAL A 11 4.34 -13.97 -10.04
C VAL A 11 3.67 -15.31 -9.80
N GLU A 12 3.32 -15.62 -8.55
CA GLU A 12 2.61 -16.83 -8.11
C GLU A 12 1.11 -16.59 -8.01
N GLY A 13 0.70 -15.43 -7.51
CA GLY A 13 -0.71 -15.13 -7.26
C GLY A 13 -1.05 -13.65 -7.43
N VAL A 14 -2.28 -13.40 -7.88
CA VAL A 14 -2.84 -12.06 -8.03
C VAL A 14 -4.18 -11.99 -7.29
N ASP A 15 -4.26 -11.11 -6.30
CA ASP A 15 -5.51 -10.78 -5.61
C ASP A 15 -6.06 -9.46 -6.17
N LEU A 16 -7.31 -9.46 -6.64
CA LEU A 16 -7.97 -8.24 -7.10
C LEU A 16 -8.41 -7.35 -5.93
N LEU A 17 -8.09 -6.07 -6.02
CA LEU A 17 -8.36 -5.06 -5.02
C LEU A 17 -9.12 -3.87 -5.62
N ARG A 18 -10.04 -3.33 -4.84
CA ARG A 18 -10.68 -2.05 -5.08
C ARG A 18 -10.30 -1.08 -3.97
N ARG A 19 -9.68 0.03 -4.35
CA ARG A 19 -9.34 1.14 -3.45
C ARG A 19 -10.60 1.65 -2.77
N ARG A 20 -10.53 1.73 -1.45
CA ARG A 20 -11.59 2.24 -0.61
C ARG A 20 -11.56 3.77 -0.63
N HIS A 21 -12.74 4.39 -0.56
CA HIS A 21 -12.83 5.84 -0.40
C HIS A 21 -12.11 6.27 0.89
N TRP A 22 -11.56 7.49 0.93
CA TRP A 22 -10.73 7.95 2.05
C TRP A 22 -11.48 7.90 3.38
N THR A 23 -12.77 8.27 3.40
CA THR A 23 -13.62 8.18 4.60
C THR A 23 -13.93 6.76 5.02
N ALA A 24 -13.93 5.80 4.10
CA ALA A 24 -14.26 4.41 4.40
C ALA A 24 -13.03 3.61 4.87
N ARG A 25 -11.84 4.22 4.89
CA ARG A 25 -10.62 3.59 5.40
C ARG A 25 -10.80 3.16 6.85
N LEU A 26 -10.36 1.95 7.15
CA LEU A 26 -10.43 1.39 8.50
C LEU A 26 -9.58 2.16 9.51
N ASP A 27 -8.66 3.03 9.09
CA ASP A 27 -7.88 3.85 10.02
C ASP A 27 -8.64 5.09 10.51
N PHE A 28 -9.71 5.52 9.84
CA PHE A 28 -10.33 6.81 10.16
C PHE A 28 -11.42 6.67 11.23
N TRP A 29 -12.45 5.88 10.93
CA TRP A 29 -13.63 5.75 11.80
C TRP A 29 -13.39 5.16 13.19
N PRO A 30 -12.67 4.03 13.36
CA PRO A 30 -12.49 3.47 14.69
C PRO A 30 -11.64 4.39 15.58
N PHE A 31 -10.60 5.03 15.03
CA PHE A 31 -9.81 5.99 15.79
C PHE A 31 -10.61 7.25 16.12
N LEU A 32 -11.39 7.79 15.17
CA LEU A 32 -12.29 8.92 15.44
C LEU A 32 -13.30 8.59 16.56
N ALA A 33 -13.88 7.39 16.55
CA ALA A 33 -14.77 6.93 17.60
C ALA A 33 -14.04 6.82 18.96
N LEU A 34 -12.81 6.31 18.98
CA LEU A 34 -12.01 6.24 20.20
C LEU A 34 -11.65 7.63 20.76
N TYR A 35 -11.31 8.60 19.90
CA TYR A 35 -11.07 9.98 20.34
C TYR A 35 -12.33 10.65 20.87
N ALA A 36 -13.48 10.42 20.23
CA ALA A 36 -14.76 10.91 20.71
C ALA A 36 -15.13 10.27 22.06
N LEU A 37 -14.91 8.96 22.21
CA LEU A 37 -15.16 8.24 23.47
C LEU A 37 -14.27 8.76 24.59
N TRP A 38 -12.99 9.01 24.31
CA TRP A 38 -12.06 9.64 25.25
C TRP A 38 -12.56 11.02 25.69
N LEU A 39 -12.99 11.86 24.74
CA LEU A 39 -13.50 13.19 25.05
C LEU A 39 -14.78 13.15 25.88
N LEU A 40 -15.67 12.20 25.62
CA LEU A 40 -16.97 12.10 26.30
C LEU A 40 -16.92 11.38 27.65
N LEU A 41 -16.00 10.44 27.84
CA LEU A 41 -15.92 9.63 29.07
C LEU A 41 -14.73 9.97 29.95
N ALA A 42 -13.53 10.12 29.37
CA ALA A 42 -12.32 10.30 30.15
C ALA A 42 -12.20 11.73 30.68
N VAL A 43 -12.52 12.75 29.87
CA VAL A 43 -12.43 14.16 30.27
C VAL A 43 -13.37 14.51 31.45
N PRO A 44 -14.64 14.07 31.51
CA PRO A 44 -15.49 14.39 32.64
C PRO A 44 -15.32 13.48 33.86
N ALA A 45 -14.77 12.26 33.70
CA ALA A 45 -14.71 11.28 34.78
C ALA A 45 -13.34 11.15 35.46
N LEU A 46 -12.26 11.61 34.82
CA LEU A 46 -10.89 11.44 35.31
C LEU A 46 -10.21 12.79 35.56
N ASP A 47 -9.18 12.76 36.41
CA ASP A 47 -8.29 13.91 36.58
C ASP A 47 -7.60 14.26 35.27
N PHE A 48 -7.28 15.55 35.10
CA PHE A 48 -6.69 16.08 33.87
C PHE A 48 -5.41 15.33 33.44
N THR A 49 -4.60 14.89 34.41
CA THR A 49 -3.40 14.09 34.17
C THR A 49 -3.72 12.73 33.58
N ASP A 50 -4.70 12.03 34.14
CA ASP A 50 -5.05 10.67 33.74
C ASP A 50 -5.71 10.68 32.35
N ALA A 51 -6.54 11.69 32.08
CA ALA A 51 -7.08 11.94 30.75
C ALA A 51 -5.96 12.16 29.71
N LEU A 52 -4.92 12.94 30.04
CA LEU A 52 -3.77 13.15 29.15
C LEU A 52 -2.94 11.88 28.92
N VAL A 53 -2.76 11.04 29.93
CA VAL A 53 -2.07 9.74 29.77
C VAL A 53 -2.81 8.85 28.78
N ILE A 54 -4.14 8.76 28.89
CA ILE A 54 -4.97 7.97 27.96
C ILE A 54 -4.86 8.53 26.53
N LEU A 55 -4.84 9.86 26.36
CA LEU A 55 -4.64 10.49 25.05
C LEU A 55 -3.27 10.14 24.45
N GLY A 56 -2.22 10.12 25.29
CA GLY A 56 -0.88 9.70 24.90
C GLY A 56 -0.85 8.26 24.38
N VAL A 57 -1.47 7.33 25.10
CA VAL A 57 -1.56 5.92 24.68
C VAL A 57 -2.39 5.78 23.39
N LEU A 58 -3.52 6.48 23.30
CA LEU A 58 -4.39 6.44 22.12
C LEU A 58 -3.66 6.97 20.87
N SER A 59 -2.99 8.12 20.99
CA SER A 59 -2.19 8.68 19.89
C SER A 59 -1.01 7.80 19.49
N ALA A 60 -0.29 7.21 20.46
CA ALA A 60 0.77 6.26 20.18
C ALA A 60 0.24 5.02 19.43
N SER A 61 -0.91 4.47 19.83
CA SER A 61 -1.54 3.33 19.17
C SER A 61 -1.97 3.66 17.72
N HIS A 62 -2.45 4.87 17.48
CA HIS A 62 -2.84 5.34 16.16
C HIS A 62 -1.63 5.52 15.24
N ILE A 63 -0.55 6.12 15.74
CA ILE A 63 0.72 6.23 15.02
C ILE A 63 1.27 4.85 14.69
N LEU A 64 1.24 3.92 15.64
CA LEU A 64 1.70 2.55 15.43
C LEU A 64 0.88 1.84 14.34
N ALA A 65 -0.44 1.97 14.35
CA ALA A 65 -1.31 1.43 13.29
C ALA A 65 -0.95 2.02 11.92
N PHE A 66 -0.70 3.33 11.85
CA PHE A 66 -0.25 3.99 10.63
C PHE A 66 1.11 3.45 10.14
N LEU A 67 2.08 3.26 11.04
CA LEU A 67 3.38 2.66 10.70
C LEU A 67 3.22 1.22 10.17
N PHE A 68 2.32 0.42 10.74
CA PHE A 68 2.03 -0.92 10.25
C PHE A 68 1.51 -0.93 8.81
N THR A 69 0.75 0.10 8.39
CA THR A 69 0.36 0.25 6.97
C THR A 69 1.54 0.50 6.04
N ALA A 70 2.65 0.99 6.58
CA ALA A 70 3.85 1.28 5.81
C ALA A 70 4.77 0.06 5.70
N TRP A 71 4.85 -0.75 6.76
CA TRP A 71 5.70 -1.94 6.83
C TRP A 71 5.06 -3.18 6.19
N SER A 72 3.75 -3.37 6.37
CA SER A 72 3.06 -4.57 5.88
C SER A 72 2.14 -4.25 4.71
N VAL A 73 2.45 -4.83 3.56
CA VAL A 73 1.63 -4.72 2.36
C VAL A 73 0.28 -5.41 2.55
N ASP A 74 0.23 -6.51 3.31
CA ASP A 74 -1.03 -7.19 3.62
C ASP A 74 -1.93 -6.36 4.54
N PHE A 75 -1.35 -5.69 5.55
CA PHE A 75 -2.11 -4.77 6.41
C PHE A 75 -2.59 -3.53 5.64
N ARG A 76 -1.72 -2.96 4.79
CA ARG A 76 -2.10 -1.86 3.88
C ARG A 76 -3.23 -2.24 2.93
N ALA A 77 -3.22 -3.47 2.43
CA ALA A 77 -4.31 -3.99 1.60
C ALA A 77 -5.60 -4.12 2.40
N PHE A 78 -5.54 -4.65 3.63
CA PHE A 78 -6.70 -4.79 4.51
C PHE A 78 -7.35 -3.45 4.87
N VAL A 79 -6.53 -2.46 5.21
CA VAL A 79 -6.98 -1.14 5.66
C VAL A 79 -7.54 -0.29 4.51
N GLY A 80 -6.78 -0.24 3.39
CA GLY A 80 -7.02 0.71 2.30
C GLY A 80 -7.81 0.15 1.12
N HIS A 81 -8.00 -1.17 1.04
CA HIS A 81 -8.60 -1.82 -0.12
C HIS A 81 -9.64 -2.88 0.30
N SER A 82 -10.68 -3.01 -0.50
CA SER A 82 -11.61 -4.14 -0.43
C SER A 82 -11.24 -5.16 -1.50
N LYS A 83 -11.25 -6.46 -1.15
CA LYS A 83 -11.08 -7.53 -2.14
C LYS A 83 -12.32 -7.63 -3.02
N VAL A 84 -12.13 -7.78 -4.33
CA VAL A 84 -13.23 -7.89 -5.31
C VAL A 84 -13.06 -9.18 -6.11
N LYS A 85 -14.18 -9.76 -6.56
CA LYS A 85 -14.15 -10.96 -7.42
C LYS A 85 -14.17 -10.61 -8.91
N ASP A 86 -14.85 -9.52 -9.25
CA ASP A 86 -14.96 -9.00 -10.59
C ASP A 86 -13.72 -8.17 -10.96
N ILE A 87 -13.21 -8.38 -12.17
CA ILE A 87 -12.02 -7.71 -12.69
C ILE A 87 -12.30 -6.29 -13.14
N HIS A 88 -13.49 -6.01 -13.69
CA HIS A 88 -13.85 -4.67 -14.17
C HIS A 88 -14.11 -3.70 -13.01
N ALA A 89 -14.49 -4.22 -11.84
CA ALA A 89 -14.66 -3.42 -10.62
C ALA A 89 -13.34 -3.22 -9.84
N ALA A 90 -12.25 -3.88 -10.23
CA ALA A 90 -10.95 -3.77 -9.58
C ALA A 90 -10.15 -2.58 -10.15
N ASN A 91 -9.39 -1.89 -9.30
CA ASN A 91 -8.53 -0.77 -9.70
C ASN A 91 -7.06 -0.96 -9.28
N ALA A 92 -6.80 -1.98 -8.48
CA ALA A 92 -5.48 -2.37 -8.05
C ALA A 92 -5.44 -3.89 -7.92
N CYS A 93 -4.24 -4.45 -7.96
CA CYS A 93 -4.01 -5.85 -7.68
C CYS A 93 -2.87 -5.99 -6.67
N LYS A 94 -3.01 -6.94 -5.75
CA LYS A 94 -1.91 -7.34 -4.87
C LYS A 94 -1.23 -8.54 -5.51
N LEU A 95 0.05 -8.37 -5.80
CA LEU A 95 0.89 -9.35 -6.44
C LEU A 95 1.69 -10.10 -5.38
N ILE A 96 1.62 -11.42 -5.46
CA ILE A 96 2.42 -12.35 -4.67
C ILE A 96 3.52 -12.85 -5.60
N PRO A 97 4.78 -12.39 -5.44
CA PRO A 97 5.87 -12.88 -6.24
C PRO A 97 6.10 -14.37 -5.97
N ALA A 98 6.68 -15.08 -6.94
CA ALA A 98 7.12 -16.44 -6.71
C ALA A 98 8.18 -16.51 -5.60
N LYS A 99 8.29 -17.66 -4.94
CA LYS A 99 9.21 -17.88 -3.82
C LYS A 99 10.62 -17.36 -4.15
N PHE A 100 11.21 -16.60 -3.22
CA PHE A 100 12.54 -15.98 -3.31
C PHE A 100 12.71 -14.81 -4.29
N LEU A 101 11.66 -14.39 -5.00
CA LEU A 101 11.75 -13.22 -5.89
C LEU A 101 11.44 -11.89 -5.19
N GLY A 102 11.35 -11.84 -3.86
CA GLY A 102 11.19 -10.61 -3.08
C GLY A 102 9.82 -10.49 -2.42
N SER A 103 9.43 -9.25 -2.10
CA SER A 103 8.25 -8.94 -1.29
C SER A 103 6.98 -8.72 -2.12
N LYS A 104 5.81 -8.90 -1.47
CA LYS A 104 4.50 -8.61 -2.04
C LYS A 104 4.37 -7.13 -2.37
N GLU A 105 3.64 -6.81 -3.43
CA GLU A 105 3.45 -5.42 -3.88
C GLU A 105 2.00 -5.18 -4.30
N ILE A 106 1.52 -3.94 -4.18
CA ILE A 106 0.22 -3.53 -4.70
C ILE A 106 0.48 -2.66 -5.91
N VAL A 107 -0.04 -3.06 -7.07
CA VAL A 107 0.16 -2.40 -8.37
C VAL A 107 -1.20 -1.92 -8.89
N PRO A 108 -1.28 -0.74 -9.54
CA PRO A 108 -2.50 -0.29 -10.19
C PRO A 108 -2.88 -1.21 -11.35
N LEU A 109 -4.18 -1.45 -11.52
CA LEU A 109 -4.73 -2.15 -12.68
C LEU A 109 -5.09 -1.11 -13.74
N HIS A 110 -4.59 -1.28 -14.96
CA HIS A 110 -4.90 -0.40 -16.09
C HIS A 110 -5.92 -1.09 -17.00
N ILE A 111 -7.02 -0.40 -17.28
CA ILE A 111 -8.05 -0.84 -18.22
C ILE A 111 -7.97 0.10 -19.42
N GLN A 112 -7.56 -0.42 -20.57
CA GLN A 112 -7.48 0.31 -21.82
C GLN A 112 -8.58 -0.16 -22.76
N LYS A 113 -9.42 0.77 -23.20
CA LYS A 113 -10.40 0.52 -24.26
C LYS A 113 -9.69 0.66 -25.60
N THR A 114 -9.45 -0.45 -26.29
CA THR A 114 -8.86 -0.41 -27.63
C THR A 114 -9.99 -0.32 -28.64
N VAL A 115 -10.13 0.84 -29.29
CA VAL A 115 -11.04 1.00 -30.43
C VAL A 115 -10.37 0.33 -31.63
N ALA A 116 -10.71 -0.93 -31.88
CA ALA A 116 -10.21 -1.64 -33.06
C ALA A 116 -10.73 -0.95 -34.33
N SER A 117 -9.84 -0.26 -35.04
CA SER A 117 -10.06 0.34 -36.35
C SER A 117 -10.03 -0.72 -37.46
N SER A 118 -10.78 -1.81 -37.29
CA SER A 118 -11.14 -2.72 -38.38
C SER A 118 -12.46 -3.41 -38.06
N SER A 119 -13.47 -2.99 -38.82
CA SER A 119 -14.80 -3.51 -39.16
C SER A 119 -15.20 -4.99 -38.90
N THR A 120 -14.74 -5.67 -37.84
CA THR A 120 -15.35 -6.93 -37.39
C THR A 120 -15.15 -7.12 -35.88
N SER A 121 -16.25 -7.02 -35.15
CA SER A 121 -16.52 -7.45 -33.76
C SER A 121 -15.72 -6.83 -32.60
N GLY A 122 -16.39 -5.93 -31.86
CA GLY A 122 -16.24 -5.76 -30.41
C GLY A 122 -15.28 -4.66 -29.95
N GLU A 123 -15.76 -3.78 -29.07
CA GLU A 123 -14.92 -2.94 -28.22
C GLU A 123 -14.16 -3.87 -27.26
N THR A 124 -12.90 -4.18 -27.54
CA THR A 124 -12.10 -5.08 -26.70
C THR A 124 -11.41 -4.27 -25.61
N GLU A 125 -11.88 -4.42 -24.37
CA GLU A 125 -11.21 -3.88 -23.18
C GLU A 125 -9.99 -4.72 -22.84
N GLU A 126 -8.79 -4.15 -22.96
CA GLU A 126 -7.54 -4.78 -22.55
C GLU A 126 -7.21 -4.37 -21.11
N ILE A 127 -7.19 -5.36 -20.21
CA ILE A 127 -6.83 -5.17 -18.81
C ILE A 127 -5.39 -5.65 -18.61
N TYR A 128 -4.52 -4.78 -18.13
CA TYR A 128 -3.13 -5.11 -17.86
C TYR A 128 -2.60 -4.46 -16.58
N PHE A 129 -1.52 -5.03 -16.07
CA PHE A 129 -0.70 -4.41 -15.03
C PHE A 129 0.78 -4.64 -15.33
N ASP A 130 1.61 -3.73 -14.85
CA ASP A 130 3.06 -3.79 -15.01
C ASP A 130 3.71 -4.14 -13.67
N PHE A 131 4.39 -5.28 -13.60
CA PHE A 131 5.15 -5.71 -12.42
C PHE A 131 6.63 -5.80 -12.77
N ARG A 132 7.47 -4.99 -12.13
CA ARG A 132 8.93 -4.95 -12.37
C ARG A 132 9.31 -4.86 -13.86
N LYS A 133 8.66 -3.94 -14.58
CA LYS A 133 8.82 -3.72 -16.03
C LYS A 133 8.42 -4.94 -16.89
N GLN A 134 7.64 -5.88 -16.35
CA GLN A 134 7.00 -6.95 -17.10
C GLN A 134 5.50 -6.71 -17.15
N ARG A 135 4.95 -6.65 -18.36
CA ARG A 135 3.51 -6.50 -18.57
C ARG A 135 2.78 -7.83 -18.50
N PHE A 136 1.69 -7.86 -17.75
CA PHE A 136 0.77 -8.98 -17.65
C PHE A 136 -0.60 -8.55 -18.15
N PHE A 137 -1.19 -9.35 -19.03
CA PHE A 137 -2.51 -9.12 -19.60
C PHE A 137 -3.49 -10.14 -19.06
N TYR A 138 -4.72 -9.71 -18.84
CA TYR A 138 -5.83 -10.60 -18.56
C TYR A 138 -6.39 -11.18 -19.87
N SER A 139 -6.63 -12.49 -19.89
CA SER A 139 -7.33 -13.16 -21.00
C SER A 139 -8.67 -13.67 -20.50
N ALA A 140 -9.76 -13.13 -21.06
CA ALA A 140 -11.12 -13.55 -20.73
C ALA A 140 -11.40 -15.02 -21.08
N GLU A 141 -10.76 -15.56 -22.12
CA GLU A 141 -10.93 -16.95 -22.55
C GLU A 141 -10.47 -17.97 -21.50
N LYS A 142 -9.39 -17.65 -20.78
CA LYS A 142 -8.76 -18.54 -19.80
C LYS A 142 -8.98 -18.09 -18.36
N ASP A 143 -9.69 -16.98 -18.17
CA ASP A 143 -9.91 -16.30 -16.89
C ASP A 143 -8.63 -16.20 -16.04
N ASN A 144 -7.52 -15.78 -16.65
CA ASN A 144 -6.23 -15.71 -15.96
C ASN A 144 -5.31 -14.63 -16.55
N PHE A 145 -4.32 -14.22 -15.77
CA PHE A 145 -3.27 -13.30 -16.18
C PHE A 145 -2.10 -14.04 -16.81
N PHE A 146 -1.64 -13.53 -17.96
CA PHE A 146 -0.51 -14.07 -18.70
C PHE A 146 0.55 -13.00 -18.89
N LYS A 147 1.81 -13.40 -18.75
CA LYS A 147 2.94 -12.57 -19.14
C LYS A 147 2.90 -12.32 -20.64
N LEU A 148 3.15 -11.08 -21.07
CA LEU A 148 3.32 -10.75 -22.48
C LEU A 148 4.38 -11.66 -23.13
N ARG A 149 3.94 -12.45 -24.12
CA ARG A 149 4.81 -13.36 -24.87
C ARG A 149 5.46 -12.60 -26.01
N TYR A 150 6.79 -12.67 -26.04
CA TYR A 150 7.58 -12.23 -27.19
C TYR A 150 7.79 -13.41 -28.13
N PRO A 151 7.77 -13.20 -29.46
CA PRO A 151 7.98 -14.24 -30.46
C PRO A 151 9.48 -14.59 -30.52
N THR A 152 9.98 -15.29 -29.51
CA THR A 152 11.40 -15.73 -29.43
C THR A 152 11.57 -17.25 -29.45
N LYS A 153 10.46 -18.00 -29.38
CA LYS A 153 10.44 -19.46 -29.26
C LYS A 153 9.64 -20.13 -30.38
N ASP A 154 9.37 -19.40 -31.44
CA ASP A 154 8.58 -19.93 -32.55
C ASP A 154 9.50 -20.72 -33.50
N LEU A 155 8.92 -21.53 -34.38
CA LEU A 155 9.68 -22.39 -35.30
C LEU A 155 10.52 -21.55 -36.27
N PHE A 156 11.70 -22.05 -36.65
CA PHE A 156 12.62 -21.32 -37.53
C PHE A 156 11.95 -20.86 -38.85
N GLY A 157 11.06 -21.69 -39.41
CA GLY A 157 10.30 -21.35 -40.62
C GLY A 157 9.40 -20.12 -40.50
N HIS A 158 9.00 -19.71 -39.29
CA HIS A 158 8.29 -18.46 -39.06
C HIS A 158 9.20 -17.25 -39.30
N TYR A 159 10.43 -17.31 -38.80
CA TYR A 159 11.41 -16.22 -38.93
C TYR A 159 11.94 -16.07 -40.35
N ILE A 160 12.14 -17.18 -41.09
CA ILE A 160 12.54 -17.13 -42.51
C ILE A 160 11.53 -16.31 -43.34
N LYS A 161 10.24 -16.42 -43.01
CA LYS A 161 9.15 -15.74 -43.73
C LYS A 161 8.96 -14.28 -43.30
N GLY A 162 9.75 -13.78 -42.35
CA GLY A 162 9.62 -12.42 -41.83
C GLY A 162 10.11 -11.39 -42.84
N THR A 163 9.19 -10.63 -43.43
CA THR A 163 9.50 -9.49 -44.34
C THR A 163 9.43 -8.12 -43.65
N GLY A 164 9.20 -8.09 -42.32
CA GLY A 164 9.02 -6.88 -41.53
C GLY A 164 7.58 -6.36 -41.48
N TYR A 165 7.36 -5.25 -40.79
CA TYR A 165 6.06 -4.59 -40.67
C TYR A 165 5.86 -3.63 -41.86
N GLY A 166 5.45 -4.16 -43.02
CA GLY A 166 5.36 -3.38 -44.27
C GLY A 166 4.32 -2.24 -44.32
N THR A 167 3.63 -1.92 -43.23
CA THR A 167 2.60 -0.86 -43.15
C THR A 167 2.63 -0.20 -41.78
N GLU A 168 2.44 1.12 -41.71
CA GLU A 168 2.40 1.88 -40.45
C GLU A 168 1.33 1.35 -39.47
N ALA A 169 0.18 0.90 -39.96
CA ALA A 169 -0.86 0.29 -39.12
C ALA A 169 -0.32 -0.92 -38.33
N LYS A 170 0.44 -1.82 -38.99
CA LYS A 170 1.07 -2.97 -38.33
C LYS A 170 2.16 -2.55 -37.33
N ILE A 171 2.87 -1.46 -37.62
CA ILE A 171 3.86 -0.89 -36.69
C ILE A 171 3.15 -0.35 -35.45
N ASN A 172 2.04 0.39 -35.61
CA ASN A 172 1.25 0.90 -34.50
C ASN A 172 0.67 -0.24 -33.66
N THR A 173 0.09 -1.28 -34.27
CA THR A 173 -0.37 -2.46 -33.52
C THR A 173 0.77 -3.15 -32.76
N ALA A 174 1.97 -3.22 -33.35
CA ALA A 174 3.15 -3.75 -32.67
C ALA A 174 3.60 -2.85 -31.50
N MET A 175 3.56 -1.53 -31.68
CA MET A 175 3.88 -0.54 -30.64
C MET A 175 2.88 -0.57 -29.49
N ASP A 176 1.58 -0.74 -29.77
CA ASP A 176 0.55 -0.88 -28.74
C ASP A 176 0.76 -2.17 -27.93
N LYS A 177 1.09 -3.27 -28.62
CA LYS A 177 1.30 -4.58 -28.00
C LYS A 177 2.57 -4.69 -27.16
N TRP A 178 3.71 -4.27 -27.70
CA TRP A 178 5.04 -4.47 -27.08
C TRP A 178 5.64 -3.21 -26.45
N GLY A 179 5.07 -2.04 -26.72
CA GLY A 179 5.62 -0.77 -26.29
C GLY A 179 6.84 -0.34 -27.12
N ARG A 180 7.33 0.86 -26.83
CA ARG A 180 8.55 1.39 -27.44
C ARG A 180 9.78 0.71 -26.85
N ASN A 181 10.79 0.44 -27.68
CA ASN A 181 12.09 -0.06 -27.24
C ASN A 181 12.93 1.07 -26.61
N ILE A 182 12.55 1.50 -25.40
CA ILE A 182 13.24 2.53 -24.64
C ILE A 182 13.62 1.95 -23.29
N PHE A 183 14.92 1.97 -22.99
CA PHE A 183 15.42 1.59 -21.67
C PHE A 183 15.39 2.81 -20.75
N GLU A 184 14.33 2.93 -19.96
CA GLU A 184 14.20 3.98 -18.96
C GLU A 184 14.48 3.42 -17.56
N TYR A 185 15.58 3.87 -16.97
CA TYR A 185 15.92 3.58 -15.58
C TYR A 185 15.22 4.60 -14.66
N PRO A 186 14.22 4.19 -13.86
CA PRO A 186 13.53 5.12 -12.98
C PRO A 186 14.47 5.50 -11.83
N GLN A 187 14.96 6.74 -11.85
CA GLN A 187 15.73 7.26 -10.73
C GLN A 187 14.81 7.39 -9.51
N PRO A 188 15.14 6.79 -8.35
CA PRO A 188 14.33 6.94 -7.16
C PRO A 188 14.35 8.39 -6.70
N THR A 189 13.17 8.93 -6.39
CA THR A 189 13.06 10.26 -5.80
C THR A 189 13.67 10.27 -4.40
N PHE A 190 14.28 11.39 -4.00
CA PHE A 190 14.84 11.56 -2.65
C PHE A 190 13.86 11.17 -1.53
N GLN A 191 12.58 11.55 -1.65
CA GLN A 191 11.55 11.22 -0.65
C GLN A 191 11.37 9.71 -0.46
N LYS A 192 11.46 8.94 -1.55
CA LYS A 192 11.37 7.48 -1.50
C LYS A 192 12.58 6.89 -0.76
N LEU A 193 13.78 7.34 -1.10
CA LEU A 193 15.02 6.91 -0.45
C LEU A 193 15.04 7.28 1.04
N MET A 194 14.62 8.51 1.37
CA MET A 194 14.52 8.99 2.76
C MET A 194 13.52 8.14 3.55
N LYS A 195 12.36 7.85 2.96
CA LYS A 195 11.35 6.99 3.59
C LYS A 195 11.89 5.58 3.85
N GLU A 196 12.59 4.99 2.90
CA GLU A 196 13.23 3.68 3.06
C GLU A 196 14.24 3.72 4.23
N GLN A 197 15.11 4.73 4.26
CA GLN A 197 16.08 4.91 5.35
C GLN A 197 15.42 5.13 6.73
N CYS A 198 14.34 5.92 6.81
CA CYS A 198 13.61 6.14 8.06
C CYS A 198 12.83 4.90 8.54
N MET A 199 12.57 3.93 7.65
CA MET A 199 11.92 2.67 7.99
C MET A 199 12.90 1.58 8.40
N GLU A 200 14.20 1.81 8.25
CA GLU A 200 15.22 0.89 8.72
C GLU A 200 15.11 0.71 10.25
N PRO A 201 15.28 -0.52 10.76
CA PRO A 201 15.05 -0.85 12.16
C PRO A 201 15.92 -0.01 13.11
N PHE A 202 17.11 0.36 12.67
CA PHE A 202 18.03 1.21 13.42
C PHE A 202 17.48 2.63 13.67
N PHE A 203 16.92 3.27 12.64
CA PHE A 203 16.38 4.63 12.76
C PHE A 203 15.15 4.64 13.68
N VAL A 204 14.27 3.65 13.51
CA VAL A 204 13.07 3.47 14.35
C VAL A 204 13.47 3.24 15.81
N PHE A 205 14.52 2.45 16.06
CA PHE A 205 15.05 2.22 17.40
C PHE A 205 15.56 3.51 18.05
N GLN A 206 16.37 4.31 17.34
CA GLN A 206 16.88 5.58 17.84
C GLN A 206 15.75 6.55 18.22
N PHE A 207 14.78 6.72 17.31
CA PHE A 207 13.64 7.59 17.55
C PHE A 207 12.80 7.11 18.74
N SER A 208 12.60 5.80 18.85
CA SER A 208 11.84 5.21 19.96
C SER A 208 12.53 5.46 21.31
N VAL A 209 13.85 5.22 21.41
CA VAL A 209 14.61 5.44 22.65
C VAL A 209 14.54 6.91 23.10
N LEU A 210 14.66 7.85 22.16
CA LEU A 210 14.54 9.28 22.46
C LEU A 210 13.12 9.65 22.91
N ALA A 211 12.09 9.12 22.24
CA ALA A 211 10.69 9.37 22.60
C ALA A 211 10.35 8.80 23.98
N PHE A 212 10.77 7.58 24.30
CA PHE A 212 10.61 6.99 25.62
C PHE A 212 11.39 7.75 26.69
N GLY A 213 12.63 8.18 26.40
CA GLY A 213 13.42 9.00 27.31
C GLY A 213 12.76 10.34 27.64
N ALA A 214 12.21 11.02 26.63
CA ALA A 214 11.44 12.25 26.82
C ALA A 214 10.18 12.01 27.66
N TRP A 215 9.43 10.93 27.38
CA TRP A 215 8.25 10.55 28.15
C TRP A 215 8.56 10.31 29.63
N MET A 216 9.61 9.54 29.93
CA MET A 216 10.03 9.29 31.32
C MET A 216 10.42 10.58 32.03
N SER A 217 11.15 11.48 31.36
CA SER A 217 11.55 12.77 31.92
C SER A 217 10.34 13.65 32.26
N ILE A 218 9.41 13.80 31.31
CA ILE A 218 8.16 14.54 31.51
C ILE A 218 7.31 13.91 32.63
N GLY A 219 7.18 12.59 32.65
CA GLY A 219 6.47 11.86 33.70
C GLY A 219 7.06 12.10 35.07
N THR A 220 8.39 12.08 35.21
CA THR A 220 9.06 12.40 36.48
C THR A 220 8.84 13.85 36.91
N THR A 221 8.89 14.82 35.99
CA THR A 221 8.64 16.24 36.30
C THR A 221 7.18 16.47 36.74
N VAL A 222 6.23 15.84 36.07
CA VAL A 222 4.79 15.94 36.42
C VAL A 222 4.54 15.29 37.80
N CYS A 223 5.08 14.09 38.05
CA CYS A 223 4.97 13.42 39.36
C CYS A 223 5.62 14.24 40.49
N LEU A 224 6.78 14.86 40.25
CA LEU A 224 7.45 15.75 41.21
C LEU A 224 6.61 17.01 41.51
N HIS A 225 6.02 17.63 40.48
CA HIS A 225 5.18 18.81 40.65
C HIS A 225 3.90 18.49 41.44
N PHE A 226 3.26 17.35 41.16
CA PHE A 226 2.09 16.90 41.91
C PHE A 226 2.44 16.51 43.35
N SER A 227 3.56 15.82 43.58
CA SER A 227 4.02 15.49 44.93
C SER A 227 4.32 16.76 45.73
N CYS A 228 4.98 17.75 45.12
CA CYS A 228 5.27 19.03 45.77
C CYS A 228 3.98 19.82 46.09
N SER A 229 3.02 19.86 45.16
CA SER A 229 1.73 20.54 45.36
C SER A 229 0.87 19.87 46.43
N SER A 230 0.84 18.53 46.48
CA SER A 230 0.16 17.76 47.54
C SER A 230 0.82 17.94 48.91
N TYR A 231 2.16 18.00 48.96
CA TYR A 231 2.88 18.30 50.21
C TYR A 231 2.65 19.73 50.71
N LEU A 232 2.64 20.72 49.79
CA LEU A 232 2.36 22.12 50.12
C LEU A 232 0.93 22.33 50.62
N SER A 233 -0.05 21.68 50.00
CA SER A 233 -1.45 21.74 50.46
C SER A 233 -1.64 21.07 51.83
N LEU A 234 -1.01 19.92 52.08
CA LEU A 234 -1.00 19.28 53.41
C LEU A 234 -0.29 20.09 54.48
N LEU A 235 0.78 20.81 54.13
CA LEU A 235 1.47 21.73 55.04
C LEU A 235 0.61 22.95 55.38
N TRP A 236 -0.11 23.50 54.40
CA TRP A 236 -1.00 24.64 54.59
C TRP A 236 -2.20 24.29 55.49
N GLN A 237 -2.78 23.09 55.32
CA GLN A 237 -3.87 22.57 56.15
C GLN A 237 -3.49 22.26 57.61
N ARG A 238 -2.19 22.31 57.95
CA ARG A 238 -1.65 22.05 59.29
C ARG A 238 -1.25 23.33 60.02
N ILE A 239 -1.29 24.47 59.34
CA ILE A 239 -0.90 25.79 59.86
C ILE A 239 -2.14 26.62 60.28
N ASP A 240 -3.35 26.20 59.90
CA ASP A 240 -4.64 26.64 60.46
C ASP A 240 -5.15 25.65 61.53
#